data_AF-A0A6A4V8Y9-F1
#
_entry.id   AF-A0A6A4V8Y9-F1
#
_cell.length_a   1.000
_cell.length_b   1.000
_cell.length_c   1.000
_cell.angle_alpha   90.00
_cell.angle_beta   90.00
_cell.angle_gamma   90.00
#
_symmetry.space_group_name_H-M   'P 1'
#
loop_
_entity.id
_entity.type
_entity.pdbx_description
1 polymer ?
#
loop_
_entity_poly.entity_id
_entity_poly.type
_entity_poly.pdbx_seq_one_letter_code
_entity_poly.pdbx_strand_id
1 'polypeptide(L)'
;MHAAGSTTISGLAPSLSAACSLAGLVIAKQDPRAVTSKRDPLTQVSVLAFTLRDSVDDTINVASWGSQRHVAVQAGLFHVGDTSTPFHLKLNESSSVVSLFTGDARPFRDLWSVPPPPLSTPPPPPLSELSASPSVQPVTRSILALVRRVGKPRDVNTRQGRQLQNCEVRLTDPSCNSFGLQLWDAELIRLAQQWTPWETVLLVTDCRIKYDAYRQTAVAVAGSQTVVTPEPRLRAAQALAQFGRRCRAERSAAELNSAGDEDINREILETGWIDNHVSSVRDSCSILELEKRLQQLEDVTVSHVVIVPAFVTWLPLESDRYKITRCGRCSRYVPETEGQCRNPDCVAGAGGQLQQVFSLRVGIADHQAGMEKLLLEGRHAETALGTTLSRFEAMTEAERLDLKHSWLMEHARLLLRTFGDPEVEHLYRQFHETARRSDVQYLLACALVCGALSLGHEVDTGHRLAHLITVGTLTALHALLLAVTSLRWLGSIGWRLVPFAAWVLFAATIGAHVRLAHRSGPTDGLEWYLLLVVLVCVCLPVTAGCVLLLGATALGTTAYLFTDLRQRRTYLETRKVIEVKTSIEEQSRTRVRKSLCGDSLKS
;
A
#
# COMPACT_ATOMS: atom_id res chain seq x y z
N MET A 1 51.92 18.68 13.38
CA MET A 1 51.53 18.66 14.81
C MET A 1 51.76 17.25 15.31
N HIS A 2 52.93 16.95 15.88
CA HIS A 2 53.30 15.58 16.23
C HIS A 2 53.34 15.42 17.74
N ALA A 3 52.67 14.37 18.25
CA ALA A 3 52.91 13.90 19.61
C ALA A 3 54.37 13.46 19.71
N ALA A 4 55.11 13.99 20.69
CA ALA A 4 56.53 13.68 20.86
C ALA A 4 56.73 12.15 20.94
N GLY A 5 57.52 11.58 20.01
CA GLY A 5 57.84 10.15 19.96
C GLY A 5 56.99 9.27 19.04
N SER A 6 56.04 9.83 18.28
CA SER A 6 55.28 9.10 17.24
C SER A 6 55.94 9.21 15.87
N THR A 7 56.11 8.08 15.19
CA THR A 7 56.43 7.99 13.76
C THR A 7 55.20 8.35 12.93
N THR A 8 55.38 9.02 11.79
CA THR A 8 54.30 9.31 10.83
C THR A 8 54.11 8.14 9.86
N ILE A 9 52.93 8.05 9.22
CA ILE A 9 52.64 7.05 8.18
C ILE A 9 53.67 7.16 7.04
N SER A 10 53.95 8.38 6.58
CA SER A 10 54.95 8.65 5.53
C SER A 10 56.38 8.26 5.91
N GLY A 11 56.67 8.16 7.21
CA GLY A 11 57.97 7.71 7.74
C GLY A 11 58.11 6.20 7.90
N LEU A 12 57.06 5.42 7.60
CA LEU A 12 57.10 3.97 7.72
C LEU A 12 57.93 3.34 6.59
N ALA A 13 58.92 2.53 6.96
CA ALA A 13 59.73 1.77 6.03
C ALA A 13 59.85 0.29 6.47
N PRO A 14 59.96 -0.67 5.53
CA PRO A 14 60.12 -2.10 5.87
C PRO A 14 61.35 -2.42 6.72
N SER A 15 62.37 -1.57 6.70
CA SER A 15 63.66 -1.74 7.38
C SER A 15 63.76 -1.00 8.72
N LEU A 16 62.64 -0.66 9.35
CA LEU A 16 62.63 -0.03 10.67
C LEU A 16 63.11 -1.05 11.74
N SER A 17 64.33 -0.86 12.25
CA SER A 17 64.94 -1.67 13.32
C SER A 17 64.56 -1.25 14.74
N ALA A 18 63.85 -0.12 14.88
CA ALA A 18 63.41 0.42 16.17
C ALA A 18 61.89 0.28 16.35
N ALA A 19 61.48 0.13 17.62
CA ALA A 19 60.08 0.16 18.03
C ALA A 19 59.40 1.43 17.48
N CYS A 20 58.43 1.25 16.57
CA CYS A 20 57.74 2.33 15.89
C CYS A 20 56.36 2.54 16.52
N SER A 21 56.04 3.80 16.80
CA SER A 21 54.78 4.19 17.44
C SER A 21 53.99 5.04 16.46
N LEU A 22 52.84 4.57 16.01
CA LEU A 22 51.97 5.30 15.09
C LEU A 22 50.69 5.73 15.82
N ALA A 23 50.33 7.00 15.73
CA ALA A 23 49.04 7.50 16.20
C ALA A 23 48.19 7.99 15.02
N GLY A 24 46.90 7.62 14.97
CA GLY A 24 46.02 8.01 13.87
C GLY A 24 44.53 7.86 14.14
N LEU A 25 43.72 8.54 13.34
CA LEU A 25 42.26 8.44 13.31
C LEU A 25 41.83 7.24 12.45
N VAL A 26 40.86 6.45 12.91
CA VAL A 26 40.22 5.42 12.09
C VAL A 26 39.20 6.06 11.16
N ILE A 27 39.44 5.99 9.85
CA ILE A 27 38.59 6.58 8.82
C ILE A 27 37.72 5.55 8.08
N ALA A 28 38.10 4.27 8.14
CA ALA A 28 37.30 3.15 7.65
C ALA A 28 37.57 1.92 8.52
N LYS A 29 36.55 1.08 8.75
CA LYS A 29 36.66 -0.19 9.48
C LYS A 29 35.78 -1.21 8.78
N GLN A 30 36.22 -2.46 8.76
CA GLN A 30 35.44 -3.60 8.29
C GLN A 30 34.98 -4.45 9.47
N ASP A 31 33.86 -5.14 9.31
CA ASP A 31 33.42 -6.16 10.27
C ASP A 31 34.50 -7.23 10.52
N PRO A 32 34.66 -7.70 11.78
CA PRO A 32 35.51 -8.83 12.11
C PRO A 32 35.22 -10.06 11.25
N ARG A 33 36.27 -10.69 10.72
CA ARG A 33 36.16 -11.92 9.92
C ARG A 33 36.93 -13.05 10.57
N ALA A 34 36.31 -14.22 10.60
CA ALA A 34 37.02 -15.45 10.91
C ALA A 34 37.66 -16.04 9.66
N VAL A 35 38.91 -16.47 9.79
CA VAL A 35 39.69 -17.14 8.76
C VAL A 35 40.16 -18.49 9.32
N THR A 36 39.73 -19.57 8.69
CA THR A 36 40.22 -20.92 8.99
C THR A 36 41.54 -21.18 8.26
N SER A 37 42.50 -21.77 8.97
CA SER A 37 43.80 -22.13 8.39
C SER A 37 43.63 -23.20 7.31
N LYS A 38 44.31 -23.01 6.18
CA LYS A 38 44.37 -24.02 5.11
C LYS A 38 45.17 -25.27 5.50
N ARG A 39 46.07 -25.17 6.49
CA ARG A 39 46.93 -26.28 6.94
C ARG A 39 46.30 -27.06 8.09
N ASP A 40 45.51 -26.40 8.92
CA ASP A 40 44.81 -27.00 10.05
C ASP A 40 43.40 -26.41 10.18
N PRO A 41 42.35 -27.14 9.74
CA PRO A 41 40.97 -26.69 9.80
C PRO A 41 40.45 -26.42 11.22
N LEU A 42 41.10 -26.95 12.26
CA LEU A 42 40.75 -26.71 13.67
C LEU A 42 41.26 -25.35 14.17
N THR A 43 42.25 -24.76 13.50
CA THR A 43 42.79 -23.46 13.85
C THR A 43 42.03 -22.35 13.12
N GLN A 44 41.20 -21.62 13.87
CA GLN A 44 40.45 -20.45 13.41
C GLN A 44 41.06 -19.17 14.02
N VAL A 45 41.49 -18.25 13.17
CA VAL A 45 42.03 -16.94 13.56
C VAL A 45 41.05 -15.87 13.10
N SER A 46 40.87 -14.81 13.89
CA SER A 46 40.04 -13.67 13.49
C SER A 46 40.91 -12.50 13.05
N VAL A 47 40.38 -11.69 12.14
CA VAL A 47 41.02 -10.49 11.63
C VAL A 47 40.07 -9.30 11.68
N LEU A 48 40.58 -8.15 12.13
CA LEU A 48 39.94 -6.84 12.00
C LEU A 48 40.77 -5.97 11.06
N ALA A 49 40.15 -5.46 10.01
CA ALA A 49 40.78 -4.55 9.06
C ALA A 49 40.21 -3.14 9.21
N PHE A 50 41.08 -2.14 9.27
CA PHE A 50 40.71 -0.72 9.36
C PHE A 50 41.78 0.16 8.71
N THR A 51 41.41 1.38 8.36
CA THR A 51 42.29 2.37 7.74
C THR A 51 42.57 3.48 8.75
N LEU A 52 43.85 3.71 9.04
CA LEU A 52 44.33 4.80 9.88
C LEU A 52 44.76 6.00 9.03
N ARG A 53 44.58 7.19 9.59
CA ARG A 53 45.01 8.46 9.03
C ARG A 53 45.70 9.30 10.10
N ASP A 54 46.91 9.76 9.83
CA ASP A 54 47.68 10.62 10.74
C ASP A 54 47.87 12.04 10.20
N SER A 55 47.78 12.23 8.88
CA SER A 55 47.99 13.51 8.20
C SER A 55 46.91 13.77 7.15
N VAL A 56 47.00 14.94 6.49
CA VAL A 56 46.09 15.27 5.38
C VAL A 56 46.31 14.34 4.19
N ASP A 57 47.55 13.93 3.96
CA ASP A 57 47.98 13.27 2.73
C ASP A 57 48.16 11.75 2.89
N ASP A 58 48.34 11.28 4.12
CA ASP A 58 48.76 9.90 4.38
C ASP A 58 47.66 9.07 5.05
N THR A 59 47.42 7.88 4.49
CA THR A 59 46.55 6.86 5.08
C THR A 59 47.22 5.49 4.98
N ILE A 60 46.91 4.59 5.91
CA ILE A 60 47.45 3.22 5.90
C ILE A 60 46.38 2.21 6.30
N ASN A 61 46.35 1.08 5.60
CA ASN A 61 45.50 -0.05 5.97
C ASN A 61 46.20 -0.92 7.02
N VAL A 62 45.48 -1.22 8.11
CA VAL A 62 45.93 -2.05 9.22
C VAL A 62 45.06 -3.29 9.31
N ALA A 63 45.70 -4.46 9.43
CA ALA A 63 45.04 -5.72 9.70
C ALA A 63 45.53 -6.27 11.05
N SER A 64 44.65 -6.32 12.04
CA SER A 64 44.94 -6.89 13.36
C SER A 64 44.43 -8.33 13.42
N TRP A 65 45.34 -9.26 13.72
CA TRP A 65 45.07 -10.70 13.77
C TRP A 65 45.13 -11.20 15.21
N GLY A 66 44.21 -12.10 15.59
CA GLY A 66 44.22 -12.68 16.92
C GLY A 66 43.10 -13.68 17.16
N SER A 67 42.88 -14.02 18.43
CA SER A 67 41.73 -14.83 18.83
C SER A 67 40.42 -14.08 18.55
N GLN A 68 39.32 -14.82 18.34
CA GLN A 68 38.01 -14.22 18.11
C GLN A 68 37.61 -13.24 19.23
N ARG A 69 37.91 -13.58 20.49
CA ARG A 69 37.66 -12.71 21.65
C ARG A 69 38.49 -11.42 21.60
N HIS A 70 39.78 -11.52 21.27
CA HIS A 70 40.66 -10.35 21.18
C HIS A 70 40.17 -9.38 20.11
N VAL A 71 39.88 -9.91 18.93
CA VAL A 71 39.41 -9.13 17.78
C VAL A 71 38.03 -8.52 18.04
N ALA A 72 37.12 -9.25 18.70
CA ALA A 72 35.81 -8.71 19.07
C ALA A 72 35.90 -7.54 20.06
N VAL A 73 36.81 -7.62 21.05
CA VAL A 73 37.06 -6.52 22.00
C VAL A 73 37.63 -5.31 21.26
N GLN A 74 38.63 -5.50 20.40
CA GLN A 74 39.18 -4.39 19.61
C GLN A 74 38.13 -3.77 18.68
N ALA A 75 37.30 -4.59 18.03
CA ALA A 75 36.24 -4.11 17.15
C ALA A 75 35.18 -3.29 17.88
N GLY A 76 34.89 -3.60 19.15
CA GLY A 76 33.98 -2.83 20.00
C GLY A 76 34.60 -1.54 20.57
N LEU A 77 35.93 -1.42 20.57
CA LEU A 77 36.63 -0.20 21.02
C LEU A 77 36.91 0.76 19.86
N PHE A 78 37.17 0.23 18.65
CA PHE A 78 37.64 1.04 17.53
C PHE A 78 36.46 1.52 16.70
N HIS A 79 36.08 2.78 16.82
CA HIS A 79 34.97 3.35 16.07
C HIS A 79 35.45 4.32 14.99
N VAL A 80 34.80 4.28 13.82
CA VAL A 80 35.10 5.20 12.72
C VAL A 80 34.69 6.62 13.14
N GLY A 81 35.57 7.59 12.88
CA GLY A 81 35.32 9.01 13.18
C GLY A 81 35.31 9.38 14.66
N ASP A 82 35.73 8.48 15.55
CA ASP A 82 35.91 8.82 16.97
C ASP A 82 37.14 9.71 17.14
N THR A 83 36.87 11.00 17.33
CA THR A 83 37.90 12.03 17.52
C THR A 83 38.21 12.26 19.00
N SER A 84 37.51 11.60 19.92
CA SER A 84 37.74 11.71 21.36
C SER A 84 38.93 10.86 21.82
N THR A 85 39.14 9.71 21.18
CA THR A 85 40.29 8.84 21.40
C THR A 85 40.85 8.35 20.06
N PRO A 86 41.94 8.95 19.54
CA PRO A 86 42.68 8.41 18.41
C PRO A 86 43.22 7.03 18.76
N PHE A 87 43.84 6.36 17.80
CA PHE A 87 44.39 5.03 18.00
C PHE A 87 45.91 5.08 17.97
N HIS A 88 46.50 4.19 18.74
CA HIS A 88 47.93 4.10 18.92
C HIS A 88 48.40 2.67 18.64
N LEU A 89 49.28 2.53 17.66
CA LEU A 89 49.82 1.29 17.14
C LEU A 89 51.32 1.23 17.43
N LYS A 90 51.74 0.31 18.30
CA LYS A 90 53.15 0.02 18.56
C LYS A 90 53.59 -1.17 17.73
N LEU A 91 54.58 -0.97 16.87
CA LEU A 91 55.19 -1.99 16.03
C LEU A 91 56.61 -2.27 16.53
N ASN A 92 56.87 -3.49 16.98
CA ASN A 92 58.20 -4.00 17.28
C ASN A 92 58.50 -5.20 16.37
N GLU A 93 59.79 -5.55 16.21
CA GLU A 93 60.23 -6.71 15.41
C GLU A 93 59.53 -8.02 15.81
N SER A 94 59.16 -8.16 17.09
CA SER A 94 58.55 -9.38 17.65
C SER A 94 57.07 -9.25 18.03
N SER A 95 56.50 -8.04 18.08
CA SER A 95 55.14 -7.83 18.58
C SER A 95 54.52 -6.55 18.03
N SER A 96 53.25 -6.63 17.64
CA SER A 96 52.45 -5.46 17.27
C SER A 96 51.28 -5.33 18.24
N VAL A 97 51.10 -4.17 18.86
CA VAL A 97 50.03 -3.90 19.83
C VAL A 97 49.23 -2.68 19.39
N VAL A 98 47.91 -2.80 19.40
CA VAL A 98 46.98 -1.71 19.11
C VAL A 98 46.23 -1.33 20.39
N SER A 99 46.18 -0.03 20.68
CA SER A 99 45.61 0.54 21.90
C SER A 99 44.95 1.89 21.62
N LEU A 100 44.10 2.36 22.53
CA LEU A 100 43.58 3.73 22.48
C LEU A 100 44.73 4.72 22.75
N PHE A 101 44.77 5.80 21.99
CA PHE A 101 45.73 6.88 22.16
C PHE A 101 45.36 7.71 23.38
N THR A 102 46.31 7.88 24.31
CA THR A 102 46.13 8.61 25.57
C THR A 102 46.67 10.05 25.54
N GLY A 103 47.13 10.52 24.37
CA GLY A 103 47.65 11.88 24.18
C GLY A 103 46.58 12.88 23.69
N ASP A 104 47.02 14.07 23.26
CA ASP A 104 46.11 15.11 22.75
C ASP A 104 45.44 14.70 21.42
N ALA A 105 44.12 14.54 21.45
CA ALA A 105 43.31 14.12 20.32
C ALA A 105 42.93 15.26 19.35
N ARG A 106 43.13 16.53 19.73
CA ARG A 106 42.71 17.70 18.94
C ARG A 106 43.21 17.70 17.50
N PRO A 107 44.49 17.34 17.20
CA PRO A 107 44.99 17.35 15.83
C PRO A 107 44.24 16.39 14.90
N PHE A 108 43.76 15.27 15.42
CA PHE A 108 43.05 14.25 14.65
C PHE A 108 41.59 14.64 14.38
N ARG A 109 41.00 15.49 15.23
CA ARG A 109 39.63 15.99 15.04
C ARG A 109 39.49 16.78 13.75
N ASP A 110 40.48 17.58 13.42
CA ASP A 110 40.45 18.39 12.19
C ASP A 110 40.57 17.54 10.92
N LEU A 111 41.25 16.38 11.00
CA LEU A 111 41.43 15.46 9.87
C LEU A 111 40.12 14.77 9.46
N TRP A 112 39.15 14.66 10.36
CA TRP A 112 37.86 14.00 10.07
C TRP A 112 37.03 14.75 9.03
N SER A 113 37.13 16.09 8.99
CA SER A 113 36.43 16.93 8.01
C SER A 113 37.26 17.22 6.76
N VAL A 114 38.49 16.70 6.67
CA VAL A 114 39.34 16.85 5.48
C VAL A 114 39.15 15.61 4.62
N PRO A 115 38.84 15.71 3.32
CA PRO A 115 38.74 14.54 2.47
C PRO A 115 40.04 13.72 2.44
N PRO A 116 39.99 12.38 2.45
CA PRO A 116 41.17 11.55 2.25
C PRO A 116 41.63 11.59 0.78
N PRO A 117 42.93 11.52 0.51
CA PRO A 117 43.45 11.38 -0.85
C PRO A 117 43.29 9.95 -1.38
N PRO A 118 43.23 9.77 -2.72
CA PRO A 118 43.14 10.81 -3.72
C PRO A 118 41.71 11.35 -3.81
N LEU A 119 41.52 12.65 -3.55
CA LEU A 119 40.33 13.32 -4.06
C LEU A 119 40.57 13.41 -5.56
N SER A 120 39.98 12.49 -6.34
CA SER A 120 40.09 12.53 -7.80
C SER A 120 39.69 13.93 -8.24
N THR A 121 40.62 14.71 -8.76
CA THR A 121 40.31 15.93 -9.52
C THR A 121 39.84 15.44 -10.89
N PRO A 122 38.65 15.81 -11.37
CA PRO A 122 37.74 16.89 -10.93
C PRO A 122 36.78 16.53 -9.79
N PRO A 123 36.16 17.52 -9.10
CA PRO A 123 35.18 17.29 -8.03
C PRO A 123 34.09 16.27 -8.42
N PRO A 124 33.48 15.59 -7.43
CA PRO A 124 32.41 14.64 -7.68
C PRO A 124 31.34 15.23 -8.60
N PRO A 125 30.90 14.49 -9.63
CA PRO A 125 29.86 14.96 -10.53
C PRO A 125 28.52 15.13 -9.76
N PRO A 126 27.61 15.97 -10.27
CA PRO A 126 26.28 16.09 -9.70
C PRO A 126 25.53 14.75 -9.73
N LEU A 127 24.62 14.55 -8.78
CA LEU A 127 23.89 13.30 -8.61
C LEU A 127 23.07 12.90 -9.85
N SER A 128 22.59 13.86 -10.64
CA SER A 128 21.86 13.61 -11.89
C SER A 128 22.70 12.91 -12.96
N GLU A 129 24.02 13.13 -12.95
CA GLU A 129 24.97 12.52 -13.90
C GLU A 129 25.37 11.11 -13.50
N LEU A 130 25.11 10.70 -12.25
CA LEU A 130 25.37 9.35 -11.74
C LEU A 130 24.33 8.32 -12.22
N SER A 131 23.89 8.45 -13.48
CA SER A 131 22.99 7.50 -14.12
C SER A 131 23.68 6.14 -14.30
N ALA A 132 22.94 5.08 -14.01
CA ALA A 132 23.33 3.71 -14.28
C ALA A 132 22.27 3.12 -15.20
N SER A 133 22.68 2.26 -16.13
CA SER A 133 21.79 1.49 -16.99
C SER A 133 21.93 0.01 -16.64
N PRO A 134 20.89 -0.82 -16.81
CA PRO A 134 20.98 -2.27 -16.56
C PRO A 134 22.07 -2.97 -17.39
N SER A 135 22.52 -2.38 -18.51
CA SER A 135 23.59 -2.91 -19.36
C SER A 135 25.00 -2.47 -18.96
N VAL A 136 25.15 -1.55 -17.99
CA VAL A 136 26.44 -0.95 -17.61
C VAL A 136 26.97 -1.61 -16.33
N GLN A 137 28.25 -2.01 -16.35
CA GLN A 137 28.87 -2.56 -15.16
C GLN A 137 28.93 -1.53 -14.03
N PRO A 138 28.78 -1.95 -12.76
CA PRO A 138 28.81 -1.01 -11.65
C PRO A 138 30.19 -0.35 -11.53
N VAL A 139 30.22 0.98 -11.52
CA VAL A 139 31.45 1.79 -11.45
C VAL A 139 31.61 2.37 -10.04
N THR A 140 32.84 2.44 -9.54
CA THR A 140 33.14 3.17 -8.30
C THR A 140 33.30 4.66 -8.57
N ARG A 141 32.56 5.49 -7.83
CA ARG A 141 32.59 6.95 -7.93
C ARG A 141 32.55 7.58 -6.54
N SER A 142 33.03 8.81 -6.46
CA SER A 142 32.83 9.65 -5.28
C SER A 142 31.56 10.48 -5.45
N ILE A 143 30.88 10.77 -4.34
CA ILE A 143 29.63 11.54 -4.27
C ILE A 143 29.80 12.65 -3.24
N LEU A 144 29.40 13.87 -3.58
CA LEU A 144 29.26 14.97 -2.63
C LEU A 144 27.79 15.41 -2.61
N ALA A 145 27.10 15.19 -1.49
CA ALA A 145 25.67 15.44 -1.40
C ALA A 145 25.18 15.77 0.02
N LEU A 146 24.03 16.43 0.10
CA LEU A 146 23.32 16.70 1.36
C LEU A 146 22.51 15.47 1.79
N VAL A 147 22.47 15.19 3.09
CA VAL A 147 21.58 14.17 3.65
C VAL A 147 20.16 14.70 3.64
N ARG A 148 19.31 14.10 2.81
CA ARG A 148 17.88 14.40 2.76
C ARG A 148 17.11 13.67 3.84
N ARG A 149 17.47 12.40 4.07
CA ARG A 149 16.81 11.53 5.04
C ARG A 149 17.66 10.33 5.40
N VAL A 150 17.59 9.92 6.65
CA VAL A 150 18.20 8.69 7.16
C VAL A 150 17.10 7.66 7.41
N GLY A 151 17.24 6.47 6.82
CA GLY A 151 16.35 5.34 7.08
C GLY A 151 16.64 4.68 8.43
N LYS A 152 15.65 3.99 8.99
CA LYS A 152 15.89 3.10 10.15
C LYS A 152 16.64 1.85 9.68
N PRO A 153 17.59 1.32 10.47
CA PRO A 153 18.26 0.05 10.17
C PRO A 153 17.22 -1.07 10.06
N ARG A 154 17.35 -1.92 9.03
CA ARG A 154 16.49 -3.06 8.78
C ARG A 154 17.31 -4.34 8.78
N ASP A 155 16.84 -5.33 9.52
CA ASP A 155 17.45 -6.65 9.49
C ASP A 155 17.07 -7.38 8.19
N VAL A 156 18.09 -7.89 7.52
CA VAL A 156 17.99 -8.63 6.27
C VAL A 156 18.66 -9.98 6.46
N ASN A 157 17.87 -11.03 6.33
CA ASN A 157 18.38 -12.40 6.32
C ASN A 157 18.89 -12.73 4.91
N THR A 158 20.18 -13.02 4.81
CA THR A 158 20.78 -13.50 3.55
C THR A 158 20.30 -14.92 3.25
N ARG A 159 20.37 -15.31 1.97
CA ARG A 159 20.08 -16.69 1.52
C ARG A 159 20.96 -17.75 2.21
N GLN A 160 22.10 -17.35 2.77
CA GLN A 160 23.03 -18.20 3.51
C GLN A 160 22.74 -18.21 5.03
N GLY A 161 21.63 -17.64 5.49
CA GLY A 161 21.24 -17.61 6.90
C GLY A 161 21.99 -16.59 7.76
N ARG A 162 22.91 -15.81 7.19
CA ARG A 162 23.57 -14.70 7.91
C ARG A 162 22.60 -13.53 8.05
N GLN A 163 22.43 -13.04 9.28
CA GLN A 163 21.71 -11.81 9.57
C GLN A 163 22.63 -10.62 9.28
N LEU A 164 22.19 -9.72 8.41
CA LEU A 164 22.87 -8.46 8.10
C LEU A 164 21.91 -7.30 8.37
N GLN A 165 22.44 -6.12 8.64
CA GLN A 165 21.65 -4.90 8.70
C GLN A 165 21.82 -4.09 7.43
N ASN A 166 20.75 -3.45 7.00
CA ASN A 166 20.76 -2.50 5.89
C ASN A 166 20.14 -1.19 6.37
N CYS A 167 20.85 -0.09 6.14
CA CYS A 167 20.33 1.25 6.31
C CYS A 167 20.39 1.98 4.97
N GLU A 168 19.25 2.49 4.54
CA GLU A 168 19.18 3.30 3.33
C GLU A 168 19.15 4.78 3.70
N VAL A 169 20.08 5.55 3.14
CA VAL A 169 20.16 7.00 3.30
C VAL A 169 19.81 7.65 1.96
N ARG A 170 18.95 8.67 2.00
CA ARG A 170 18.62 9.48 0.83
C ARG A 170 19.49 10.72 0.80
N LEU A 171 20.17 10.89 -0.31
CA LEU A 171 21.03 12.01 -0.61
C LEU A 171 20.32 12.96 -1.59
N THR A 172 20.68 14.23 -1.57
CA THR A 172 20.16 15.24 -2.48
C THR A 172 21.21 16.30 -2.78
N ASP A 173 21.09 16.90 -3.96
CA ASP A 173 21.81 18.10 -4.37
C ASP A 173 20.88 18.93 -5.28
N PRO A 174 21.30 20.10 -5.80
CA PRO A 174 20.47 20.89 -6.70
C PRO A 174 20.08 20.17 -8.01
N SER A 175 20.78 19.10 -8.39
CA SER A 175 20.55 18.36 -9.63
C SER A 175 19.59 17.17 -9.46
N CYS A 176 19.52 16.60 -8.26
CA CYS A 176 18.77 15.40 -7.94
C CYS A 176 18.10 15.53 -6.57
N ASN A 177 16.77 15.40 -6.59
CA ASN A 177 15.95 15.52 -5.40
C ASN A 177 16.08 14.31 -4.45
N SER A 178 16.39 13.11 -4.95
CA SER A 178 16.50 11.92 -4.10
C SER A 178 17.36 10.84 -4.77
N PHE A 179 18.54 10.61 -4.22
CA PHE A 179 19.47 9.58 -4.64
C PHE A 179 19.69 8.57 -3.50
N GLY A 180 19.63 7.28 -3.80
CA GLY A 180 19.74 6.23 -2.78
C GLY A 180 21.20 5.88 -2.47
N LEU A 181 21.56 5.83 -1.18
CA LEU A 181 22.79 5.26 -0.66
C LEU A 181 22.46 4.07 0.26
N GLN A 182 22.95 2.88 -0.07
CA GLN A 182 22.79 1.67 0.73
C GLN A 182 24.02 1.42 1.60
N LEU A 183 23.80 1.32 2.91
CA LEU A 183 24.81 1.02 3.92
C LEU A 183 24.55 -0.36 4.52
N TRP A 184 25.56 -1.23 4.47
CA TRP A 184 25.50 -2.59 4.99
C TRP A 184 26.44 -2.84 6.16
N ASP A 185 27.42 -1.95 6.35
CA ASP A 185 28.43 -2.04 7.40
C ASP A 185 27.90 -1.43 8.70
N ALA A 186 28.07 -2.13 9.83
CA ALA A 186 27.51 -1.72 11.11
C ALA A 186 28.05 -0.37 11.60
N GLU A 187 29.31 -0.02 11.32
CA GLU A 187 29.86 1.28 11.69
C GLU A 187 29.31 2.41 10.85
N LEU A 188 29.19 2.21 9.54
CA LEU A 188 28.60 3.21 8.66
C LEU A 188 27.13 3.41 9.00
N ILE A 189 26.40 2.35 9.36
CA ILE A 189 25.02 2.45 9.85
C ILE A 189 24.98 3.25 11.17
N ARG A 190 25.87 2.96 12.13
CA ARG A 190 25.98 3.70 13.40
C ARG A 190 26.27 5.19 13.18
N LEU A 191 27.16 5.50 12.24
CA LEU A 191 27.45 6.88 11.83
C LEU A 191 26.24 7.53 11.17
N ALA A 192 25.53 6.80 10.30
CA ALA A 192 24.37 7.32 9.61
C ALA A 192 23.25 7.76 10.55
N GLN A 193 23.04 7.06 11.65
CA GLN A 193 22.04 7.42 12.66
C GLN A 193 22.35 8.73 13.40
N GLN A 194 23.57 9.28 13.27
CA GLN A 194 23.97 10.56 13.86
C GLN A 194 23.82 11.73 12.88
N TRP A 195 23.55 11.47 11.59
CA TRP A 195 23.42 12.52 10.59
C TRP A 195 22.07 13.22 10.71
N THR A 196 22.10 14.55 10.73
CA THR A 196 20.92 15.39 10.75
C THR A 196 20.45 15.68 9.32
N PRO A 197 19.21 15.30 8.95
CA PRO A 197 18.63 15.64 7.66
C PRO A 197 18.65 17.15 7.41
N TRP A 198 18.88 17.56 6.17
CA TRP A 198 18.93 18.96 5.71
C TRP A 198 20.05 19.82 6.28
N GLU A 199 20.90 19.25 7.13
CA GLU A 199 22.06 19.92 7.70
C GLU A 199 23.35 19.22 7.30
N THR A 200 23.41 17.89 7.42
CA THR A 200 24.64 17.14 7.23
C THR A 200 24.99 17.00 5.75
N VAL A 201 26.15 17.49 5.34
CA VAL A 201 26.74 17.26 4.00
C VAL A 201 27.75 16.12 4.07
N LEU A 202 27.68 15.20 3.12
CA LEU A 202 28.57 14.03 3.05
C LEU A 202 29.40 14.05 1.78
N LEU A 203 30.69 13.78 1.93
CA LEU A 203 31.52 13.26 0.86
C LEU A 203 31.70 11.76 1.06
N VAL A 204 31.18 10.98 0.13
CA VAL A 204 31.31 9.52 0.09
C VAL A 204 32.29 9.17 -1.02
N THR A 205 33.48 8.67 -0.68
CA THR A 205 34.48 8.26 -1.67
C THR A 205 34.42 6.76 -1.93
N ASP A 206 34.79 6.34 -3.14
CA ASP A 206 34.84 4.93 -3.55
C ASP A 206 33.55 4.15 -3.26
N CYS A 207 32.39 4.75 -3.56
CA CYS A 207 31.10 4.05 -3.50
C CYS A 207 30.77 3.41 -4.85
N ARG A 208 30.12 2.25 -4.82
CA ARG A 208 29.78 1.51 -6.03
C ARG A 208 28.41 1.95 -6.53
N ILE A 209 28.35 2.56 -7.71
CA ILE A 209 27.10 2.94 -8.36
C ILE A 209 26.57 1.74 -9.13
N LYS A 210 25.35 1.29 -8.81
CA LYS A 210 24.67 0.19 -9.51
C LYS A 210 23.29 0.64 -9.99
N TYR A 211 22.79 -0.02 -11.04
CA TYR A 211 21.39 0.10 -11.40
C TYR A 211 20.54 -0.75 -10.46
N ASP A 212 19.55 -0.13 -9.82
CA ASP A 212 18.53 -0.84 -9.08
C ASP A 212 17.37 -1.16 -10.02
N ALA A 213 17.32 -2.40 -10.51
CA ALA A 213 16.26 -2.88 -11.41
C ALA A 213 14.87 -2.81 -10.77
N TYR A 214 14.77 -2.77 -9.45
CA TYR A 214 13.48 -2.62 -8.78
C TYR A 214 12.96 -1.19 -8.83
N ARG A 215 13.85 -0.21 -8.68
CA ARG A 215 13.50 1.21 -8.62
C ARG A 215 13.74 1.94 -9.93
N GLN A 216 14.21 1.21 -10.95
CA GLN A 216 14.61 1.73 -12.26
C GLN A 216 15.50 2.98 -12.16
N THR A 217 16.39 3.02 -11.16
CA THR A 217 17.23 4.19 -10.85
C THR A 217 18.62 3.76 -10.40
N ALA A 218 19.58 4.67 -10.53
CA ALA A 218 20.92 4.47 -9.98
C ALA A 218 20.90 4.57 -8.45
N VAL A 219 21.64 3.68 -7.80
CA VAL A 219 21.79 3.64 -6.34
C VAL A 219 23.27 3.44 -6.02
N ALA A 220 23.78 4.23 -5.08
CA ALA A 220 25.11 4.00 -4.51
C ALA A 220 25.06 2.92 -3.43
N VAL A 221 26.09 2.09 -3.39
CA VAL A 221 26.30 1.08 -2.36
C VAL A 221 27.66 1.32 -1.73
N ALA A 222 27.67 1.48 -0.41
CA ALA A 222 28.91 1.52 0.35
C ALA A 222 29.54 0.13 0.37
N GLY A 223 30.80 0.05 -0.06
CA GLY A 223 31.63 -1.15 -0.02
C GLY A 223 32.69 -1.06 1.07
N SER A 224 33.59 -2.05 1.09
CA SER A 224 34.64 -2.16 2.10
C SER A 224 35.78 -1.13 1.98
N GLN A 225 35.81 -0.38 0.87
CA GLN A 225 36.76 0.71 0.60
C GLN A 225 36.10 2.08 0.69
N THR A 226 34.79 2.14 0.91
CA THR A 226 34.06 3.39 0.94
C THR A 226 34.41 4.17 2.22
N VAL A 227 34.85 5.41 2.05
CA VAL A 227 35.09 6.34 3.16
C VAL A 227 34.01 7.42 3.16
N VAL A 228 33.39 7.66 4.31
CA VAL A 228 32.39 8.71 4.48
C VAL A 228 32.99 9.83 5.30
N THR A 229 33.13 11.00 4.70
CA THR A 229 33.64 12.22 5.33
C THR A 229 32.46 13.18 5.54
N PRO A 230 31.92 13.31 6.76
CA PRO A 230 30.85 14.27 7.05
C PRO A 230 31.41 15.68 7.20
N GLU A 231 30.62 16.67 6.80
CA GLU A 231 30.97 18.10 6.80
C GLU A 231 32.36 18.37 6.18
N PRO A 232 32.61 17.91 4.94
CA PRO A 232 33.91 18.07 4.32
C PRO A 232 34.23 19.55 4.13
N ARG A 233 35.47 19.97 4.43
CA ARG A 233 35.97 21.35 4.29
C ARG A 233 36.21 21.73 2.83
N LEU A 234 35.15 21.70 2.03
CA LEU A 234 35.15 22.03 0.60
C LEU A 234 34.19 23.18 0.31
N ARG A 235 34.53 24.06 -0.65
CA ARG A 235 33.63 25.15 -1.08
C ARG A 235 32.28 24.61 -1.59
N ALA A 236 32.32 23.51 -2.35
CA ALA A 236 31.11 22.86 -2.85
C ALA A 236 30.22 22.32 -1.71
N ALA A 237 30.83 21.84 -0.62
CA ALA A 237 30.09 21.40 0.56
C ALA A 237 29.43 22.56 1.30
N GLN A 238 30.11 23.70 1.41
CA GLN A 238 29.51 24.92 1.96
C GLN A 238 28.32 25.39 1.14
N ALA A 239 28.38 25.30 -0.19
CA ALA A 239 27.26 25.61 -1.07
C ALA A 239 26.06 24.67 -0.84
N LEU A 240 26.31 23.35 -0.69
CA LEU A 240 25.28 22.37 -0.35
C LEU A 240 24.66 22.59 1.04
N ALA A 241 25.47 23.00 2.02
CA ALA A 241 24.97 23.34 3.36
C ALA A 241 24.06 24.59 3.31
N GLN A 242 24.43 25.61 2.52
CA GLN A 242 23.57 26.78 2.30
C GLN A 242 22.27 26.41 1.58
N PHE A 243 22.35 25.55 0.56
CA PHE A 243 21.18 24.99 -0.12
C PHE A 243 20.25 24.27 0.88
N GLY A 244 20.80 23.38 1.71
CA GLY A 244 20.03 22.67 2.74
C GLY A 244 19.33 23.60 3.73
N ARG A 245 20.01 24.66 4.18
CA ARG A 245 19.42 25.69 5.07
C ARG A 245 18.26 26.43 4.41
N ARG A 246 18.35 26.77 3.11
CA ARG A 246 17.26 27.43 2.37
C ARG A 246 16.05 26.52 2.27
N CYS A 247 16.24 25.28 1.82
CA CYS A 247 15.16 24.31 1.73
C CYS A 247 14.52 24.02 3.10
N ARG A 248 15.32 23.99 4.17
CA ARG A 248 14.80 23.86 5.54
C ARG A 248 14.03 25.10 6.01
N ALA A 249 14.49 26.31 5.69
CA ALA A 249 13.80 27.55 6.04
C ALA A 249 12.44 27.65 5.35
N GLU A 250 12.37 27.29 4.06
CA GLU A 250 11.13 27.19 3.30
C GLU A 250 10.17 26.15 3.90
N ARG A 251 10.69 25.02 4.40
CA ARG A 251 9.92 23.99 5.12
C ARG A 251 9.44 24.42 6.50
N SER A 252 10.27 25.09 7.28
CA SER A 252 9.91 25.54 8.63
C SER A 252 8.93 26.72 8.62
N ALA A 253 8.91 27.52 7.55
CA ALA A 253 7.83 28.47 7.28
C ALA A 253 6.48 27.77 6.96
N ALA A 254 6.52 26.57 6.34
CA ALA A 254 5.34 25.74 6.12
C ALA A 254 4.88 24.98 7.39
N GLU A 255 5.81 24.57 8.26
CA GLU A 255 5.55 23.84 9.52
C GLU A 255 4.93 24.71 10.63
N LEU A 256 5.07 26.05 10.59
CA LEU A 256 4.38 26.98 11.50
C LEU A 256 2.84 27.01 11.30
N ASN A 257 2.32 26.42 10.23
CA ASN A 257 0.89 26.34 9.94
C ASN A 257 0.25 24.96 10.21
N SER A 258 1.00 23.96 10.66
CA SER A 258 0.42 22.65 11.03
C SER A 258 1.38 21.80 11.86
N ALA A 259 1.24 21.85 13.19
CA ALA A 259 1.91 20.95 14.12
C ALA A 259 1.23 19.57 14.15
N GLY A 260 2.01 18.49 13.99
CA GLY A 260 1.62 17.12 14.36
C GLY A 260 2.18 15.98 13.48
N ASP A 261 3.39 15.50 13.81
CA ASP A 261 4.02 14.18 13.63
C ASP A 261 3.60 13.21 12.48
N GLU A 262 4.50 12.99 11.50
CA GLU A 262 5.30 11.75 11.30
C GLU A 262 5.98 11.72 9.90
N ASP A 263 7.30 11.85 9.90
CA ASP A 263 8.07 12.57 8.86
C ASP A 263 8.82 11.70 7.86
N ILE A 264 8.07 10.92 7.09
CA ILE A 264 8.61 10.09 6.00
C ILE A 264 7.88 10.35 4.67
N ASN A 265 6.64 10.86 4.75
CA ASN A 265 5.77 11.13 3.62
C ASN A 265 5.94 12.56 3.03
N ARG A 266 6.66 13.46 3.72
CA ARG A 266 6.54 14.91 3.47
C ARG A 266 7.06 15.41 2.12
N GLU A 267 8.01 14.72 1.49
CA GLU A 267 8.58 15.17 0.21
C GLU A 267 7.80 14.77 -1.03
N ILE A 268 6.96 13.76 -0.89
CA ILE A 268 5.99 13.37 -1.91
C ILE A 268 4.69 14.19 -1.71
N LEU A 269 4.46 14.70 -0.48
CA LEU A 269 3.34 15.56 -0.08
C LEU A 269 3.54 17.06 -0.39
N GLU A 270 4.75 17.53 -0.66
CA GLU A 270 5.05 18.96 -0.92
C GLU A 270 4.45 19.51 -2.23
N THR A 271 3.86 18.66 -3.09
CA THR A 271 3.04 19.14 -4.22
C THR A 271 1.54 19.18 -3.90
N GLY A 272 1.08 18.62 -2.77
CA GLY A 272 -0.32 18.68 -2.34
C GLY A 272 -1.30 17.73 -3.06
N TRP A 273 -0.81 16.62 -3.65
CA TRP A 273 -1.59 15.83 -4.61
C TRP A 273 -1.81 14.33 -4.31
N ILE A 274 -1.42 13.82 -3.15
CA ILE A 274 -1.60 12.39 -2.82
C ILE A 274 -2.06 12.21 -1.37
N ASP A 275 -3.34 11.87 -1.19
CA ASP A 275 -3.88 11.40 0.09
C ASP A 275 -3.21 10.07 0.51
N ASN A 276 -3.11 9.91 1.83
CA ASN A 276 -2.36 8.93 2.64
C ASN A 276 -2.54 7.42 2.36
N HIS A 277 -2.95 6.98 1.17
CA HIS A 277 -3.16 5.56 0.83
C HIS A 277 -2.27 4.98 -0.27
N VAL A 278 -1.24 5.69 -0.75
CA VAL A 278 -0.36 5.17 -1.82
C VAL A 278 1.04 4.83 -1.30
N SER A 279 1.18 3.64 -0.69
CA SER A 279 2.46 2.97 -0.44
C SER A 279 3.11 2.39 -1.72
N SER A 280 2.75 2.91 -2.89
CA SER A 280 3.00 2.30 -4.21
C SER A 280 3.34 3.34 -5.29
N VAL A 281 4.07 4.43 -4.98
CA VAL A 281 4.79 5.17 -6.03
C VAL A 281 6.09 4.41 -6.28
N ARG A 282 6.06 3.41 -7.16
CA ARG A 282 7.19 2.48 -7.35
C ARG A 282 7.87 2.54 -8.72
N ASP A 283 7.17 2.84 -9.80
CA ASP A 283 7.74 2.65 -11.14
C ASP A 283 7.56 3.89 -12.03
N SER A 284 8.67 4.35 -12.62
CA SER A 284 8.61 5.08 -13.89
C SER A 284 8.51 4.06 -15.03
N CYS A 285 7.57 4.23 -15.97
CA CYS A 285 7.40 3.31 -17.10
C CYS A 285 7.12 4.05 -18.42
N SER A 286 7.30 3.36 -19.55
CA SER A 286 6.88 3.88 -20.87
C SER A 286 5.36 3.82 -21.01
N ILE A 287 4.82 4.54 -21.99
CA ILE A 287 3.38 4.54 -22.31
C ILE A 287 2.92 3.14 -22.71
N LEU A 288 3.71 2.42 -23.52
CA LEU A 288 3.39 1.06 -23.94
C LEU A 288 3.30 0.08 -22.75
N GLU A 289 4.18 0.24 -21.77
CA GLU A 289 4.16 -0.56 -20.54
C GLU A 289 2.97 -0.20 -19.66
N LEU A 290 2.63 1.10 -19.59
CA LEU A 290 1.43 1.56 -18.88
C LEU A 290 0.16 0.98 -19.51
N GLU A 291 0.02 1.01 -20.83
CA GLU A 291 -1.12 0.44 -21.55
C GLU A 291 -1.27 -1.06 -21.29
N LYS A 292 -0.16 -1.81 -21.33
CA LYS A 292 -0.15 -3.24 -20.99
C LYS A 292 -0.56 -3.50 -19.55
N ARG A 293 -0.09 -2.69 -18.60
CA ARG A 293 -0.48 -2.78 -17.19
C ARG A 293 -1.97 -2.47 -17.01
N LEU A 294 -2.48 -1.45 -17.69
CA LEU A 294 -3.91 -1.10 -17.66
C LEU A 294 -4.78 -2.22 -18.25
N GLN A 295 -4.33 -2.88 -19.31
CA GLN A 295 -5.04 -4.03 -19.90
C GLN A 295 -5.04 -5.27 -19.00
N GLN A 296 -4.05 -5.42 -18.12
CA GLN A 296 -3.96 -6.54 -17.16
C GLN A 296 -4.74 -6.31 -15.86
N LEU A 297 -5.20 -5.07 -15.62
CA LEU A 297 -5.97 -4.69 -14.43
C LEU A 297 -7.47 -4.81 -14.73
N GLU A 298 -7.99 -6.04 -14.79
CA GLU A 298 -9.42 -6.27 -15.00
C GLU A 298 -10.28 -5.98 -13.75
N ASP A 299 -9.70 -5.82 -12.55
CA ASP A 299 -10.53 -5.78 -11.33
C ASP A 299 -9.86 -5.15 -10.08
N VAL A 300 -9.24 -3.98 -10.21
CA VAL A 300 -8.41 -3.42 -9.11
C VAL A 300 -8.94 -2.09 -8.56
N THR A 301 -9.37 -2.18 -7.30
CA THR A 301 -9.77 -1.12 -6.36
C THR A 301 -8.61 -0.27 -5.81
N VAL A 302 -7.46 -0.29 -6.47
CA VAL A 302 -6.22 0.32 -5.99
C VAL A 302 -5.75 1.39 -6.98
N SER A 303 -5.68 2.63 -6.53
CA SER A 303 -5.10 3.72 -7.32
C SER A 303 -3.60 3.50 -7.50
N HIS A 304 -3.12 3.46 -8.74
CA HIS A 304 -1.68 3.46 -9.01
C HIS A 304 -1.21 4.87 -9.38
N VAL A 305 -0.03 5.24 -8.90
CA VAL A 305 0.63 6.48 -9.26
C VAL A 305 1.91 6.11 -9.98
N VAL A 306 2.00 6.52 -11.24
CA VAL A 306 3.06 6.14 -12.18
C VAL A 306 3.68 7.41 -12.75
N ILE A 307 5.00 7.40 -12.94
CA ILE A 307 5.70 8.51 -13.60
C ILE A 307 6.00 8.12 -15.04
N VAL A 308 5.52 8.89 -16.01
CA VAL A 308 5.71 8.63 -17.43
C VAL A 308 6.48 9.79 -18.08
N PRO A 309 7.68 9.56 -18.63
CA PRO A 309 8.35 10.52 -19.48
C PRO A 309 7.69 10.53 -20.87
N ALA A 310 7.07 11.65 -21.25
CA ALA A 310 6.32 11.79 -22.48
C ALA A 310 6.29 13.26 -22.94
N PHE A 311 6.00 13.48 -24.22
CA PHE A 311 5.71 14.80 -24.77
C PHE A 311 4.20 14.99 -24.92
N VAL A 312 3.71 16.21 -24.72
CA VAL A 312 2.29 16.55 -24.91
C VAL A 312 2.01 16.70 -26.40
N THR A 313 1.15 15.83 -26.94
CA THR A 313 0.79 15.81 -28.36
C THR A 313 -0.46 16.62 -28.66
N TRP A 314 -1.36 16.74 -27.69
CA TRP A 314 -2.65 17.39 -27.90
C TRP A 314 -3.10 18.14 -26.65
N LEU A 315 -3.40 19.43 -26.82
CA LEU A 315 -3.89 20.33 -25.78
C LEU A 315 -4.87 21.35 -26.41
N PRO A 316 -6.19 21.21 -26.24
CA PRO A 316 -7.18 22.07 -26.88
C PRO A 316 -7.48 23.32 -26.03
N LEU A 317 -6.70 24.38 -26.20
CA LEU A 317 -6.90 25.66 -25.50
C LEU A 317 -7.83 26.63 -26.24
N GLU A 318 -8.15 26.35 -27.51
CA GLU A 318 -8.96 27.24 -28.36
C GLU A 318 -10.47 27.02 -28.21
N SER A 319 -10.90 25.89 -27.66
CA SER A 319 -12.33 25.56 -27.52
C SER A 319 -12.87 25.94 -26.15
N ASP A 320 -14.11 26.40 -26.03
CA ASP A 320 -14.77 26.71 -24.74
C ASP A 320 -14.97 25.52 -23.79
N ARG A 321 -14.48 24.33 -24.15
CA ARG A 321 -14.57 23.09 -23.38
C ARG A 321 -13.44 22.91 -22.35
N TYR A 322 -12.69 23.96 -22.04
CA TYR A 322 -11.61 23.92 -21.04
C TYR A 322 -12.10 24.02 -19.58
N LYS A 323 -13.39 24.23 -19.34
CA LYS A 323 -13.94 24.44 -18.00
C LYS A 323 -15.20 23.62 -17.73
N ILE A 324 -15.39 23.30 -16.45
CA ILE A 324 -16.58 22.66 -15.91
C ILE A 324 -17.04 23.40 -14.64
N THR A 325 -18.32 23.29 -14.31
CA THR A 325 -18.87 23.87 -13.08
C THR A 325 -18.97 22.80 -12.01
N ARG A 326 -18.46 23.10 -10.81
CA ARG A 326 -18.50 22.22 -9.64
C ARG A 326 -19.05 22.95 -8.42
N CYS A 327 -19.54 22.21 -7.43
CA CYS A 327 -19.89 22.79 -6.14
C CYS A 327 -18.62 23.08 -5.32
N GLY A 328 -18.44 24.31 -4.82
CA GLY A 328 -17.30 24.71 -4.00
C GLY A 328 -17.25 24.09 -2.59
N ARG A 329 -18.27 23.29 -2.21
CA ARG A 329 -18.33 22.60 -0.90
C ARG A 329 -18.16 21.09 -1.02
N CYS A 330 -18.85 20.44 -1.96
CA CYS A 330 -18.79 18.98 -2.15
C CYS A 330 -18.06 18.56 -3.43
N SER A 331 -17.50 19.50 -4.19
CA SER A 331 -16.73 19.31 -5.43
C SER A 331 -17.43 18.54 -6.56
N ARG A 332 -18.72 18.22 -6.40
CA ARG A 332 -19.53 17.52 -7.40
C ARG A 332 -19.74 18.38 -8.64
N TYR A 333 -19.62 17.77 -9.83
CA TYR A 333 -20.02 18.40 -11.08
C TYR A 333 -21.49 18.85 -11.04
N VAL A 334 -21.73 20.10 -11.45
CA VAL A 334 -23.06 20.69 -11.54
C VAL A 334 -23.27 21.12 -12.99
N PRO A 335 -24.21 20.50 -13.72
CA PRO A 335 -24.56 20.94 -15.07
C PRO A 335 -25.00 22.41 -15.05
N GLU A 336 -24.64 23.17 -16.09
CA GLU A 336 -24.95 24.61 -16.18
C GLU A 336 -26.46 24.92 -16.08
N THR A 337 -27.31 23.95 -16.42
CA THR A 337 -28.77 24.05 -16.36
C THR A 337 -29.36 24.01 -14.95
N GLU A 338 -28.65 23.41 -13.98
CA GLU A 338 -29.19 23.17 -12.64
C GLU A 338 -28.95 24.33 -11.66
N GLY A 339 -27.97 25.19 -11.95
CA GLY A 339 -27.70 26.47 -11.27
C GLY A 339 -27.33 26.41 -9.79
N GLN A 340 -27.55 25.28 -9.10
CA GLN A 340 -27.27 25.07 -7.68
C GLN A 340 -26.92 23.60 -7.39
N CYS A 341 -26.14 23.38 -6.34
CA CYS A 341 -25.81 22.02 -5.89
C CYS A 341 -27.04 21.35 -5.25
N ARG A 342 -27.55 20.27 -5.88
CA ARG A 342 -28.66 19.45 -5.37
C ARG A 342 -28.19 18.20 -4.61
N ASN A 343 -26.89 18.11 -4.29
CA ASN A 343 -26.35 16.97 -3.58
C ASN A 343 -26.90 16.93 -2.14
N PRO A 344 -27.71 15.93 -1.76
CA PRO A 344 -28.29 15.85 -0.42
C PRO A 344 -27.23 15.65 0.67
N ASP A 345 -26.05 15.14 0.30
CA ASP A 345 -24.92 14.90 1.19
C ASP A 345 -23.94 16.09 1.25
N CYS A 346 -24.27 17.21 0.59
CA CYS A 346 -23.46 18.43 0.67
C CYS A 346 -23.65 19.09 2.04
N VAL A 347 -22.53 19.36 2.73
CA VAL A 347 -22.50 20.01 4.05
C VAL A 347 -23.21 21.36 4.08
N ALA A 348 -23.36 22.03 2.93
CA ALA A 348 -24.07 23.30 2.79
C ALA A 348 -25.59 23.17 2.58
N GLY A 349 -26.14 21.96 2.42
CA GLY A 349 -27.50 21.75 1.94
C GLY A 349 -27.69 22.14 0.47
N ALA A 350 -28.95 22.22 0.03
CA ALA A 350 -29.35 22.69 -1.31
C ALA A 350 -29.07 24.20 -1.45
N GLY A 351 -27.81 24.55 -1.73
CA GLY A 351 -27.35 25.94 -1.79
C GLY A 351 -25.83 26.14 -1.80
N GLY A 352 -25.04 25.07 -2.02
CA GLY A 352 -23.58 25.19 -2.09
C GLY A 352 -23.12 26.10 -3.24
N GLN A 353 -22.28 27.10 -2.93
CA GLN A 353 -21.69 28.04 -3.89
C GLN A 353 -21.02 27.30 -5.05
N LEU A 354 -21.37 27.64 -6.29
CA LEU A 354 -20.77 27.04 -7.49
C LEU A 354 -19.45 27.72 -7.83
N GLN A 355 -18.51 26.94 -8.36
CA GLN A 355 -17.19 27.39 -8.80
C GLN A 355 -16.89 26.77 -10.16
N GLN A 356 -16.35 27.58 -11.08
CA GLN A 356 -15.84 27.10 -12.36
C GLN A 356 -14.38 26.64 -12.19
N VAL A 357 -14.05 25.54 -12.83
CA VAL A 357 -12.78 24.83 -12.64
C VAL A 357 -12.29 24.33 -14.00
N PHE A 358 -10.98 24.38 -14.27
CA PHE A 358 -10.42 23.82 -15.50
C PHE A 358 -10.69 22.31 -15.62
N SER A 359 -10.96 21.85 -16.84
CA SER A 359 -11.02 20.44 -17.22
C SER A 359 -10.53 20.31 -18.65
N LEU A 360 -9.26 19.93 -18.79
CA LEU A 360 -8.57 19.82 -20.07
C LEU A 360 -8.34 18.37 -20.38
N ARG A 361 -8.71 17.97 -21.60
CA ARG A 361 -8.29 16.67 -22.13
C ARG A 361 -6.93 16.84 -22.79
N VAL A 362 -5.99 15.98 -22.45
CA VAL A 362 -4.60 16.06 -22.89
C VAL A 362 -4.21 14.76 -23.57
N GLY A 363 -3.46 14.86 -24.66
CA GLY A 363 -2.81 13.74 -25.33
C GLY A 363 -1.32 13.76 -25.04
N ILE A 364 -0.74 12.59 -24.80
CA ILE A 364 0.70 12.43 -24.56
C ILE A 364 1.24 11.32 -25.45
N ALA A 365 2.52 11.39 -25.81
CA ALA A 365 3.18 10.29 -26.49
C ALA A 365 4.65 10.18 -26.06
N ASP A 366 5.21 8.99 -26.23
CA ASP A 366 6.63 8.72 -26.10
C ASP A 366 7.13 8.06 -27.40
N HIS A 367 8.35 7.55 -27.39
CA HIS A 367 8.93 6.88 -28.55
C HIS A 367 8.31 5.50 -28.86
N GLN A 368 7.46 4.96 -27.98
CA GLN A 368 6.90 3.62 -28.06
C GLN A 368 5.40 3.61 -28.33
N ALA A 369 4.64 4.55 -27.78
CA ALA A 369 3.20 4.64 -27.90
C ALA A 369 2.66 6.06 -27.63
N GLY A 370 1.39 6.28 -27.98
CA GLY A 370 0.66 7.52 -27.70
C GLY A 370 -0.62 7.22 -26.95
N MET A 371 -0.91 8.00 -25.92
CA MET A 371 -2.12 7.89 -25.12
C MET A 371 -2.95 9.17 -25.23
N GLU A 372 -4.19 9.00 -25.63
CA GLU A 372 -5.15 10.09 -25.77
C GLU A 372 -6.19 10.03 -24.64
N LYS A 373 -6.82 11.17 -24.33
CA LYS A 373 -7.91 11.32 -23.33
C LYS A 373 -7.46 11.31 -21.86
N LEU A 374 -6.23 11.75 -21.57
CA LEU A 374 -5.86 12.07 -20.19
C LEU A 374 -6.60 13.31 -19.72
N LEU A 375 -6.88 13.39 -18.42
CA LEU A 375 -7.66 14.47 -17.85
C LEU A 375 -6.80 15.31 -16.90
N LEU A 376 -6.71 16.60 -17.17
CA LEU A 376 -5.99 17.58 -16.37
C LEU A 376 -7.00 18.60 -15.83
N GLU A 377 -7.32 18.52 -14.54
CA GLU A 377 -8.39 19.34 -13.94
C GLU A 377 -7.97 20.19 -12.75
N GLY A 378 -8.72 21.28 -12.59
CA GLY A 378 -8.69 22.21 -11.47
C GLY A 378 -7.31 22.75 -11.16
N ARG A 379 -6.91 22.70 -9.89
CA ARG A 379 -5.60 23.22 -9.50
C ARG A 379 -4.43 22.59 -10.26
N HIS A 380 -4.56 21.38 -10.81
CA HIS A 380 -3.48 20.75 -11.59
C HIS A 380 -3.31 21.47 -12.92
N ALA A 381 -4.43 21.79 -13.57
CA ALA A 381 -4.43 22.55 -14.81
C ALA A 381 -3.95 23.98 -14.59
N GLU A 382 -4.37 24.65 -13.52
CA GLU A 382 -3.91 26.01 -13.20
C GLU A 382 -2.41 26.05 -12.94
N THR A 383 -1.89 25.06 -12.23
CA THR A 383 -0.47 24.95 -11.93
C THR A 383 0.34 24.61 -13.18
N ALA A 384 -0.15 23.69 -14.01
CA ALA A 384 0.49 23.34 -15.27
C ALA A 384 0.52 24.56 -16.21
N LEU A 385 -0.61 25.22 -16.44
CA LEU A 385 -0.66 26.37 -17.34
C LEU A 385 -0.06 27.65 -16.73
N GLY A 386 0.28 27.67 -15.44
CA GLY A 386 0.82 28.84 -14.74
C GLY A 386 -0.17 30.00 -14.64
N THR A 387 -1.46 29.75 -14.81
CA THR A 387 -2.52 30.77 -14.83
C THR A 387 -3.81 30.22 -14.22
N THR A 388 -4.53 31.06 -13.46
CA THR A 388 -5.85 30.73 -12.89
C THR A 388 -6.94 30.80 -13.96
N LEU A 389 -8.06 30.09 -13.77
CA LEU A 389 -9.16 30.08 -14.75
C LEU A 389 -9.65 31.48 -15.10
N SER A 390 -9.89 32.33 -14.10
CA SER A 390 -10.36 33.71 -14.31
C SER A 390 -9.39 34.57 -15.11
N ARG A 391 -8.08 34.30 -15.00
CA ARG A 391 -7.05 35.03 -15.76
C ARG A 391 -6.95 34.51 -17.18
N PHE A 392 -7.08 33.21 -17.39
CA PHE A 392 -7.11 32.59 -18.71
C PHE A 392 -8.29 33.07 -19.57
N GLU A 393 -9.46 33.26 -18.95
CA GLU A 393 -10.64 33.84 -19.62
C GLU A 393 -10.39 35.27 -20.14
N ALA A 394 -9.56 36.04 -19.43
CA ALA A 394 -9.19 37.40 -19.83
C ALA A 394 -8.08 37.46 -20.90
N MET A 395 -7.41 36.34 -21.21
CA MET A 395 -6.36 36.29 -22.24
C MET A 395 -6.94 36.37 -23.65
N THR A 396 -6.20 37.02 -24.55
CA THR A 396 -6.50 37.06 -25.98
C THR A 396 -6.29 35.71 -26.65
N GLU A 397 -6.90 35.48 -27.80
CA GLU A 397 -6.75 34.23 -28.56
C GLU A 397 -5.29 33.96 -28.95
N ALA A 398 -4.52 35.01 -29.26
CA ALA A 398 -3.09 34.91 -29.55
C ALA A 398 -2.27 34.44 -28.33
N GLU A 399 -2.53 35.00 -27.15
CA GLU A 399 -1.83 34.58 -25.91
C GLU A 399 -2.17 33.13 -25.51
N ARG A 400 -3.40 32.67 -25.79
CA ARG A 400 -3.79 31.27 -25.57
C ARG A 400 -3.08 30.33 -26.54
N LEU A 401 -2.89 30.75 -27.78
CA LEU A 401 -2.15 30.00 -28.79
C LEU A 401 -0.67 29.89 -28.44
N ASP A 402 -0.06 30.97 -27.95
CA ASP A 402 1.34 30.95 -27.48
C ASP A 402 1.52 30.00 -26.30
N LEU A 403 0.56 29.97 -25.37
CA LEU A 403 0.57 29.04 -24.24
C LEU A 403 0.35 27.58 -24.69
N LYS A 404 -0.43 27.35 -25.74
CA LYS A 404 -0.54 26.02 -26.36
C LYS A 404 0.79 25.60 -26.98
N HIS A 405 1.44 26.49 -27.71
CA HIS A 405 2.71 26.23 -28.36
C HIS A 405 3.86 25.99 -27.37
N SER A 406 3.82 26.61 -26.18
CA SER A 406 4.84 26.35 -25.16
C SER A 406 4.79 24.92 -24.61
N TRP A 407 3.63 24.28 -24.64
CA TRP A 407 3.42 22.93 -24.09
C TRP A 407 3.53 21.82 -25.14
N LEU A 408 3.15 22.09 -26.39
CA LEU A 408 3.16 21.07 -27.44
C LEU A 408 4.58 20.62 -27.76
N MET A 409 4.76 19.29 -27.82
CA MET A 409 6.04 18.63 -28.16
C MET A 409 7.18 18.90 -27.18
N GLU A 410 6.90 19.51 -26.02
CA GLU A 410 7.87 19.65 -24.94
C GLU A 410 7.96 18.32 -24.15
N HIS A 411 9.19 17.89 -23.87
CA HIS A 411 9.42 16.63 -23.16
C HIS A 411 9.26 16.84 -21.64
N ALA A 412 8.23 16.21 -21.06
CA ALA A 412 7.89 16.35 -19.65
C ALA A 412 7.89 15.01 -18.90
N ARG A 413 8.14 15.05 -17.59
CA ARG A 413 7.92 13.91 -16.69
C ARG A 413 6.55 14.06 -16.05
N LEU A 414 5.59 13.29 -16.53
CA LEU A 414 4.19 13.40 -16.13
C LEU A 414 3.88 12.41 -15.02
N LEU A 415 3.26 12.91 -13.94
CA LEU A 415 2.73 12.07 -12.88
C LEU A 415 1.31 11.64 -13.27
N LEU A 416 1.15 10.39 -13.69
CA LEU A 416 -0.14 9.82 -14.02
C LEU A 416 -0.67 9.07 -12.80
N ARG A 417 -1.79 9.56 -12.28
CA ARG A 417 -2.56 8.84 -11.27
C ARG A 417 -3.65 8.05 -12.00
N THR A 418 -3.49 6.74 -12.07
CA THR A 418 -4.55 5.87 -12.57
C THR A 418 -5.56 5.73 -11.44
N PHE A 419 -6.68 6.42 -11.59
CA PHE A 419 -7.87 6.17 -10.79
C PHE A 419 -8.80 5.28 -11.61
N GLY A 420 -9.31 4.22 -10.99
CA GLY A 420 -10.75 3.97 -11.11
C GLY A 420 -11.42 5.18 -10.48
N ASP A 421 -12.03 6.00 -11.34
CA ASP A 421 -12.49 7.38 -11.12
C ASP A 421 -13.13 7.63 -9.71
N PRO A 422 -12.76 8.71 -8.98
CA PRO A 422 -13.34 9.04 -7.67
C PRO A 422 -14.82 9.48 -7.72
N GLU A 423 -15.30 10.01 -8.85
CA GLU A 423 -16.74 10.17 -9.07
C GLU A 423 -17.40 8.81 -9.28
N VAL A 424 -16.72 7.85 -9.92
CA VAL A 424 -17.19 6.46 -10.04
C VAL A 424 -17.05 5.69 -8.74
N GLU A 425 -16.10 5.96 -7.84
CA GLU A 425 -16.04 5.35 -6.49
C GLU A 425 -17.16 5.90 -5.60
N HIS A 426 -17.45 7.21 -5.68
CA HIS A 426 -18.58 7.80 -4.97
C HIS A 426 -19.92 7.39 -5.61
N LEU A 427 -19.99 7.28 -6.94
CA LEU A 427 -21.15 6.78 -7.68
C LEU A 427 -21.30 5.27 -7.54
N TYR A 428 -20.25 4.47 -7.36
CA TYR A 428 -20.31 3.03 -7.04
C TYR A 428 -20.59 2.82 -5.57
N ARG A 429 -20.16 3.70 -4.65
CA ARG A 429 -20.65 3.69 -3.26
C ARG A 429 -22.11 4.10 -3.21
N GLN A 430 -22.52 5.18 -3.87
CA GLN A 430 -23.93 5.59 -3.97
C GLN A 430 -24.74 4.59 -4.78
N PHE A 431 -24.23 3.98 -5.84
CA PHE A 431 -24.90 2.94 -6.62
C PHE A 431 -24.93 1.64 -5.85
N HIS A 432 -23.89 1.22 -5.13
CA HIS A 432 -24.00 0.06 -4.22
C HIS A 432 -24.91 0.35 -3.03
N GLU A 433 -24.99 1.59 -2.52
CA GLU A 433 -25.92 1.96 -1.45
C GLU A 433 -27.36 2.12 -1.96
N THR A 434 -27.55 2.62 -3.19
CA THR A 434 -28.87 2.81 -3.83
C THR A 434 -29.36 1.51 -4.46
N ALA A 435 -28.48 0.71 -5.06
CA ALA A 435 -28.71 -0.68 -5.47
C ALA A 435 -29.03 -1.52 -4.25
N ARG A 436 -28.27 -1.43 -3.14
CA ARG A 436 -28.66 -2.11 -1.89
C ARG A 436 -30.02 -1.67 -1.35
N ARG A 437 -30.45 -0.43 -1.57
CA ARG A 437 -31.81 0.04 -1.20
C ARG A 437 -32.87 -0.48 -2.18
N SER A 438 -32.61 -0.43 -3.49
CA SER A 438 -33.53 -0.94 -4.51
C SER A 438 -33.63 -2.46 -4.46
N ASP A 439 -32.55 -3.18 -4.23
CA ASP A 439 -32.47 -4.64 -4.10
C ASP A 439 -33.23 -5.11 -2.85
N VAL A 440 -33.14 -4.35 -1.75
CA VAL A 440 -33.97 -4.59 -0.56
C VAL A 440 -35.46 -4.30 -0.84
N GLN A 441 -35.77 -3.26 -1.62
CA GLN A 441 -37.15 -2.99 -2.04
C GLN A 441 -37.68 -4.04 -3.03
N TYR A 442 -36.85 -4.55 -3.94
CA TYR A 442 -37.17 -5.65 -4.85
C TYR A 442 -37.36 -6.96 -4.08
N LEU A 443 -36.51 -7.26 -3.09
CA LEU A 443 -36.68 -8.40 -2.19
C LEU A 443 -38.01 -8.33 -1.44
N LEU A 444 -38.36 -7.15 -0.92
CA LEU A 444 -39.65 -6.92 -0.25
C LEU A 444 -40.84 -7.02 -1.22
N ALA A 445 -40.71 -6.52 -2.44
CA ALA A 445 -41.74 -6.67 -3.47
C ALA A 445 -41.92 -8.14 -3.90
N CYS A 446 -40.83 -8.88 -4.09
CA CYS A 446 -40.87 -10.32 -4.32
C CYS A 446 -41.51 -11.07 -3.14
N ALA A 447 -41.24 -10.63 -1.90
CA ALA A 447 -41.89 -11.19 -0.70
C ALA A 447 -43.41 -10.98 -0.71
N LEU A 448 -43.87 -9.81 -1.15
CA LEU A 448 -45.29 -9.52 -1.31
C LEU A 448 -45.94 -10.39 -2.37
N VAL A 449 -45.29 -10.56 -3.52
CA VAL A 449 -45.77 -11.45 -4.59
C VAL A 449 -45.82 -12.89 -4.10
N CYS A 450 -44.77 -13.38 -3.44
CA CYS A 450 -44.74 -14.72 -2.87
C CYS A 450 -45.83 -14.92 -1.80
N GLY A 451 -46.05 -13.93 -0.93
CA GLY A 451 -47.13 -13.95 0.05
C GLY A 451 -48.52 -13.98 -0.59
N ALA A 452 -48.75 -13.19 -1.64
CA ALA A 452 -50.01 -13.19 -2.38
C ALA A 452 -50.26 -14.52 -3.12
N LEU A 453 -49.25 -15.09 -3.77
CA LEU A 453 -49.34 -16.41 -4.39
C LEU A 453 -49.58 -17.51 -3.35
N SER A 454 -48.92 -17.40 -2.20
CA SER A 454 -49.11 -18.33 -1.08
C SER A 454 -50.56 -18.30 -0.57
N LEU A 455 -51.19 -17.13 -0.48
CA LEU A 455 -52.60 -16.98 -0.08
C LEU A 455 -53.57 -17.58 -1.11
N GLY A 456 -53.19 -17.58 -2.40
CA GLY A 456 -53.98 -18.18 -3.49
C GLY A 456 -53.84 -19.69 -3.61
N HIS A 457 -52.91 -20.31 -2.89
CA HIS A 457 -52.68 -21.75 -2.96
C HIS A 457 -53.80 -22.54 -2.27
N GLU A 458 -54.21 -23.66 -2.86
CA GLU A 458 -55.26 -24.50 -2.28
C GLU A 458 -54.74 -25.24 -1.04
N VAL A 459 -55.29 -24.87 0.12
CA VAL A 459 -54.98 -25.47 1.42
C VAL A 459 -56.15 -26.34 1.87
N ASP A 460 -55.86 -27.43 2.59
CA ASP A 460 -56.89 -28.30 3.16
C ASP A 460 -57.91 -27.51 4.00
N THR A 461 -59.18 -27.86 3.84
CA THR A 461 -60.33 -27.07 4.32
C THR A 461 -60.29 -26.78 5.82
N GLY A 462 -59.69 -27.67 6.62
CA GLY A 462 -59.58 -27.52 8.07
C GLY A 462 -58.55 -26.49 8.55
N HIS A 463 -57.57 -26.10 7.74
CA HIS A 463 -56.51 -25.15 8.14
C HIS A 463 -56.49 -23.89 7.28
N ARG A 464 -57.43 -23.76 6.35
CA ARG A 464 -57.53 -22.65 5.41
C ARG A 464 -57.66 -21.28 6.10
N LEU A 465 -58.50 -21.17 7.14
CA LEU A 465 -58.66 -19.89 7.85
C LEU A 465 -57.39 -19.50 8.61
N ALA A 466 -56.73 -20.46 9.27
CA ALA A 466 -55.48 -20.21 10.00
C ALA A 466 -54.34 -19.84 9.04
N HIS A 467 -54.27 -20.49 7.88
CA HIS A 467 -53.30 -20.18 6.83
C HIS A 467 -53.52 -18.76 6.28
N LEU A 468 -54.76 -18.39 5.95
CA LEU A 468 -55.09 -17.06 5.43
C LEU A 468 -54.74 -15.94 6.42
N ILE A 469 -55.05 -16.13 7.71
CA ILE A 469 -54.74 -15.14 8.75
C ILE A 469 -53.22 -15.03 8.96
N THR A 470 -52.53 -16.16 9.09
CA THR A 470 -51.08 -16.15 9.42
C THR A 470 -50.23 -15.66 8.25
N VAL A 471 -50.45 -16.17 7.04
CA VAL A 471 -49.73 -15.71 5.85
C VAL A 471 -50.14 -14.28 5.48
N GLY A 472 -51.41 -13.92 5.67
CA GLY A 472 -51.92 -12.58 5.39
C GLY A 472 -51.30 -11.50 6.29
N THR A 473 -51.20 -11.75 7.60
CA THR A 473 -50.58 -10.83 8.55
C THR A 473 -49.07 -10.66 8.30
N LEU A 474 -48.35 -11.75 8.01
CA LEU A 474 -46.93 -11.67 7.66
C LEU A 474 -46.71 -10.91 6.34
N THR A 475 -47.57 -11.11 5.35
CA THR A 475 -47.52 -10.36 4.08
C THR A 475 -47.80 -8.88 4.30
N ALA A 476 -48.76 -8.52 5.15
CA ALA A 476 -49.04 -7.14 5.52
C ALA A 476 -47.84 -6.48 6.24
N LEU A 477 -47.10 -7.23 7.05
CA LEU A 477 -45.90 -6.72 7.73
C LEU A 477 -44.75 -6.44 6.74
N HIS A 478 -44.60 -7.25 5.69
CA HIS A 478 -43.69 -6.94 4.58
C HIS A 478 -44.12 -5.67 3.83
N ALA A 479 -45.42 -5.46 3.63
CA ALA A 479 -45.95 -4.25 2.99
C ALA A 479 -45.66 -3.00 3.84
N LEU A 480 -45.80 -3.12 5.16
CA LEU A 480 -45.46 -2.07 6.10
C LEU A 480 -43.96 -1.76 6.07
N LEU A 481 -43.10 -2.78 6.03
CA LEU A 481 -41.65 -2.60 5.95
C LEU A 481 -41.25 -1.93 4.61
N LEU A 482 -41.90 -2.31 3.51
CA LEU A 482 -41.74 -1.65 2.21
C LEU A 482 -42.21 -0.18 2.24
N ALA A 483 -43.32 0.11 2.91
CA ALA A 483 -43.78 1.49 3.10
C ALA A 483 -42.78 2.29 3.95
N VAL A 484 -42.25 1.73 5.04
CA VAL A 484 -41.25 2.40 5.89
C VAL A 484 -39.95 2.67 5.14
N THR A 485 -39.51 1.76 4.28
CA THR A 485 -38.31 1.95 3.42
C THR A 485 -38.52 2.96 2.30
N SER A 486 -39.76 3.31 1.96
CA SER A 486 -40.06 4.40 1.03
C SER A 486 -40.19 5.77 1.72
N LEU A 487 -40.21 5.81 3.06
CA LEU A 487 -40.20 7.05 3.84
C LEU A 487 -38.76 7.56 4.07
N ARG A 488 -38.55 8.88 3.87
CA ARG A 488 -37.21 9.52 3.88
C ARG A 488 -36.55 9.66 5.27
N TRP A 489 -37.15 9.14 6.33
CA TRP A 489 -36.70 9.38 7.72
C TRP A 489 -35.81 8.26 8.27
N LEU A 490 -35.58 7.21 7.49
CA LEU A 490 -34.82 6.06 7.95
C LEU A 490 -33.31 6.34 7.91
N GLY A 491 -32.70 6.49 9.09
CA GLY A 491 -31.26 6.74 9.24
C GLY A 491 -30.37 5.55 8.85
N SER A 492 -29.05 5.76 8.86
CA SER A 492 -28.05 4.77 8.41
C SER A 492 -28.08 3.45 9.19
N ILE A 493 -28.37 3.49 10.49
CA ILE A 493 -28.53 2.29 11.34
C ILE A 493 -29.81 1.53 10.95
N GLY A 494 -30.90 2.24 10.63
CA GLY A 494 -32.15 1.63 10.20
C GLY A 494 -31.99 0.84 8.90
N TRP A 495 -31.31 1.40 7.90
CA TRP A 495 -31.02 0.71 6.64
C TRP A 495 -30.10 -0.50 6.78
N ARG A 496 -29.29 -0.58 7.83
CA ARG A 496 -28.52 -1.78 8.15
C ARG A 496 -29.38 -2.90 8.74
N LEU A 497 -30.46 -2.57 9.45
CA LEU A 497 -31.33 -3.53 10.15
C LEU A 497 -32.49 -4.06 9.28
N VAL A 498 -33.00 -3.25 8.35
CA VAL A 498 -34.12 -3.62 7.46
C VAL A 498 -33.90 -4.95 6.71
N PRO A 499 -32.73 -5.24 6.10
CA PRO A 499 -32.55 -6.46 5.34
C PRO A 499 -32.61 -7.72 6.22
N PHE A 500 -32.15 -7.63 7.47
CA PHE A 500 -32.29 -8.72 8.45
C PHE A 500 -33.74 -8.92 8.87
N ALA A 501 -34.49 -7.84 9.11
CA ALA A 501 -35.91 -7.91 9.41
C ALA A 501 -36.71 -8.53 8.26
N ALA A 502 -36.43 -8.13 7.00
CA ALA A 502 -37.04 -8.70 5.81
C ALA A 502 -36.76 -10.20 5.67
N TRP A 503 -35.51 -10.63 5.91
CA TRP A 503 -35.14 -12.04 5.87
C TRP A 503 -35.90 -12.88 6.91
N VAL A 504 -35.97 -12.42 8.16
CA VAL A 504 -36.70 -13.12 9.24
C VAL A 504 -38.17 -13.27 8.88
N LEU A 505 -38.80 -12.20 8.38
CA LEU A 505 -40.20 -12.24 7.99
C LEU A 505 -40.45 -13.20 6.81
N PHE A 506 -39.56 -13.22 5.81
CA PHE A 506 -39.69 -14.12 4.66
C PHE A 506 -39.55 -15.60 5.08
N ALA A 507 -38.58 -15.91 5.93
CA ALA A 507 -38.40 -17.24 6.49
C ALA A 507 -39.63 -17.68 7.31
N ALA A 508 -40.23 -16.77 8.07
CA ALA A 508 -41.47 -17.03 8.81
C ALA A 508 -42.65 -17.30 7.87
N THR A 509 -42.79 -16.57 6.76
CA THR A 509 -43.85 -16.78 5.76
C THR A 509 -43.74 -18.15 5.11
N ILE A 510 -42.54 -18.58 4.69
CA ILE A 510 -42.34 -19.93 4.13
C ILE A 510 -42.64 -21.00 5.18
N GLY A 511 -42.14 -20.83 6.41
CA GLY A 511 -42.37 -21.79 7.48
C GLY A 511 -43.85 -21.98 7.80
N ALA A 512 -44.62 -20.88 7.80
CA ALA A 512 -46.07 -20.93 7.97
C ALA A 512 -46.76 -21.62 6.79
N HIS A 513 -46.35 -21.30 5.55
CA HIS A 513 -46.90 -21.91 4.35
C HIS A 513 -46.66 -23.43 4.31
N VAL A 514 -45.42 -23.89 4.50
CA VAL A 514 -45.06 -25.33 4.49
C VAL A 514 -45.78 -26.11 5.59
N ARG A 515 -45.95 -25.52 6.78
CA ARG A 515 -46.62 -26.21 7.91
C ARG A 515 -48.13 -26.33 7.72
N LEU A 516 -48.77 -25.33 7.14
CA LEU A 516 -50.23 -25.24 7.06
C LEU A 516 -50.78 -25.74 5.71
N ALA A 517 -50.00 -25.66 4.63
CA ALA A 517 -50.32 -26.22 3.31
C ALA A 517 -49.91 -27.71 3.24
N HIS A 518 -50.64 -28.56 3.96
CA HIS A 518 -50.25 -29.96 4.23
C HIS A 518 -50.21 -30.92 3.00
N ARG A 519 -50.55 -30.47 1.77
CA ARG A 519 -50.68 -31.35 0.58
C ARG A 519 -49.53 -31.34 -0.40
N SER A 520 -48.59 -30.39 -0.31
CA SER A 520 -47.44 -30.31 -1.22
C SER A 520 -46.38 -31.33 -0.81
N GLY A 521 -45.80 -32.04 -1.78
CA GLY A 521 -44.72 -32.99 -1.49
C GLY A 521 -43.50 -32.31 -0.85
N PRO A 522 -42.56 -33.05 -0.24
CA PRO A 522 -41.32 -32.46 0.27
C PRO A 522 -40.51 -31.74 -0.83
N THR A 523 -40.79 -32.05 -2.10
CA THR A 523 -40.28 -31.38 -3.30
C THR A 523 -40.77 -29.94 -3.43
N ASP A 524 -42.03 -29.68 -3.11
CA ASP A 524 -42.66 -28.39 -3.42
C ASP A 524 -42.23 -27.32 -2.39
N GLY A 525 -41.97 -27.73 -1.15
CA GLY A 525 -41.37 -26.85 -0.12
C GLY A 525 -39.90 -26.52 -0.41
N LEU A 526 -39.18 -27.41 -1.11
CA LEU A 526 -37.79 -27.18 -1.51
C LEU A 526 -37.69 -26.08 -2.56
N GLU A 527 -38.66 -25.98 -3.48
CA GLU A 527 -38.69 -24.95 -4.53
C GLU A 527 -38.83 -23.55 -3.92
N TRP A 528 -39.76 -23.34 -2.99
CA TRP A 528 -39.93 -22.06 -2.29
C TRP A 528 -38.72 -21.68 -1.45
N TYR A 529 -38.04 -22.68 -0.88
CA TYR A 529 -36.84 -22.47 -0.08
C TYR A 529 -35.62 -22.12 -0.96
N LEU A 530 -35.43 -22.81 -2.08
CA LEU A 530 -34.40 -22.47 -3.07
C LEU A 530 -34.62 -21.06 -3.62
N LEU A 531 -35.88 -20.67 -3.86
CA LEU A 531 -36.23 -19.31 -4.26
C LEU A 531 -35.81 -18.27 -3.21
N LEU A 532 -36.01 -18.54 -1.90
CA LEU A 532 -35.52 -17.66 -0.83
C LEU A 532 -33.99 -17.54 -0.83
N VAL A 533 -33.27 -18.65 -0.97
CA VAL A 533 -31.80 -18.64 -1.01
C VAL A 533 -31.29 -17.84 -2.20
N VAL A 534 -31.89 -18.02 -3.37
CA VAL A 534 -31.55 -17.25 -4.58
C VAL A 534 -31.86 -15.77 -4.38
N LEU A 535 -33.05 -15.42 -3.89
CA LEU A 535 -33.43 -14.03 -3.64
C LEU A 535 -32.52 -13.35 -2.60
N VAL A 536 -32.08 -14.07 -1.57
CA VAL A 536 -31.15 -13.53 -0.55
C VAL A 536 -29.74 -13.33 -1.13
N CYS A 537 -29.23 -14.31 -1.88
CA CYS A 537 -27.91 -14.21 -2.52
C CYS A 537 -27.86 -13.12 -3.60
N VAL A 538 -28.97 -12.90 -4.31
CA VAL A 538 -29.07 -11.90 -5.37
C VAL A 538 -29.31 -10.50 -4.78
N CYS A 539 -30.10 -10.35 -3.71
CA CYS A 539 -30.55 -9.04 -3.25
C CYS A 539 -29.84 -8.49 -2.00
N LEU A 540 -29.04 -9.26 -1.26
CA LEU A 540 -28.29 -8.77 -0.10
C LEU A 540 -26.77 -8.82 -0.36
N PRO A 541 -26.04 -7.68 -0.32
CA PRO A 541 -24.59 -7.68 -0.40
C PRO A 541 -24.05 -7.99 1.00
N VAL A 542 -23.93 -9.29 1.33
CA VAL A 542 -23.35 -9.73 2.59
C VAL A 542 -21.97 -10.31 2.34
N THR A 543 -20.99 -9.92 3.17
CA THR A 543 -19.63 -10.49 3.12
C THR A 543 -19.71 -12.00 3.31
N ALA A 544 -18.83 -12.74 2.62
CA ALA A 544 -18.90 -14.20 2.46
C ALA A 544 -19.11 -14.99 3.78
N GLY A 545 -18.62 -14.48 4.92
CA GLY A 545 -18.82 -15.09 6.24
C GLY A 545 -20.28 -15.12 6.72
N CYS A 546 -21.08 -14.10 6.41
CA CYS A 546 -22.50 -14.05 6.82
C CYS A 546 -23.39 -14.89 5.89
N VAL A 547 -23.03 -15.01 4.61
CA VAL A 547 -23.71 -15.91 3.65
C VAL A 547 -23.57 -17.37 4.09
N LEU A 548 -22.38 -17.76 4.57
CA LEU A 548 -22.15 -19.09 5.13
C LEU A 548 -22.96 -19.33 6.42
N LEU A 549 -23.08 -18.33 7.29
CA LEU A 549 -23.87 -18.46 8.52
C LEU A 549 -25.37 -18.58 8.23
N LEU A 550 -25.90 -17.72 7.35
CA LEU A 550 -27.30 -17.76 6.92
C LEU A 550 -27.60 -19.06 6.15
N GLY A 551 -26.71 -19.49 5.27
CA GLY A 551 -26.80 -20.78 4.58
C GLY A 551 -26.79 -21.96 5.56
N ALA A 552 -25.93 -21.95 6.58
CA ALA A 552 -25.86 -23.01 7.58
C ALA A 552 -27.12 -23.07 8.45
N THR A 553 -27.65 -21.92 8.88
CA THR A 553 -28.92 -21.88 9.65
C THR A 553 -30.10 -22.35 8.80
N ALA A 554 -30.13 -21.96 7.53
CA ALA A 554 -31.18 -22.35 6.61
C ALA A 554 -31.11 -23.88 6.27
N LEU A 555 -29.91 -24.42 6.03
CA LEU A 555 -29.66 -25.87 5.90
C LEU A 555 -30.06 -26.65 7.16
N GLY A 556 -29.78 -26.09 8.35
CA GLY A 556 -30.22 -26.67 9.62
C GLY A 556 -31.75 -26.73 9.74
N THR A 557 -32.44 -25.64 9.40
CA THR A 557 -33.92 -25.60 9.47
C THR A 557 -34.60 -26.51 8.45
N THR A 558 -34.02 -26.66 7.25
CA THR A 558 -34.55 -27.57 6.21
C THR A 558 -34.32 -29.03 6.57
N ALA A 559 -33.15 -29.39 7.11
CA ALA A 559 -32.91 -30.73 7.63
C ALA A 559 -33.89 -31.10 8.76
N TYR A 560 -34.18 -30.14 9.65
CA TYR A 560 -35.17 -30.33 10.72
C TYR A 560 -36.61 -30.51 10.20
N LEU A 561 -37.05 -29.66 9.27
CA LEU A 561 -38.41 -29.76 8.72
C LEU A 561 -38.59 -31.02 7.87
N PHE A 562 -37.58 -31.41 7.11
CA PHE A 562 -37.62 -32.64 6.30
C PHE A 562 -37.68 -33.90 7.16
N THR A 563 -36.95 -33.92 8.29
CA THR A 563 -37.00 -35.05 9.24
C THR A 563 -38.35 -35.14 9.94
N ASP A 564 -38.95 -34.03 10.38
CA ASP A 564 -40.30 -34.01 10.96
C ASP A 564 -41.37 -34.49 9.95
N LEU A 565 -41.32 -34.03 8.70
CA LEU A 565 -42.27 -34.45 7.67
C LEU A 565 -42.11 -35.93 7.28
N ARG A 566 -40.87 -36.45 7.21
CA ARG A 566 -40.63 -37.89 7.02
C ARG A 566 -41.24 -38.71 8.14
N GLN A 567 -41.04 -38.31 9.40
CA GLN A 567 -41.61 -39.00 10.56
C GLN A 567 -43.15 -39.00 10.54
N ARG A 568 -43.78 -37.90 10.12
CA ARG A 568 -45.25 -37.83 10.01
C ARG A 568 -45.80 -38.71 8.88
N ARG A 569 -45.13 -38.77 7.72
CA ARG A 569 -45.57 -39.64 6.60
C ARG A 569 -45.47 -41.12 6.97
N THR A 570 -44.36 -41.55 7.58
CA THR A 570 -44.22 -42.95 8.03
C THR A 570 -45.26 -43.31 9.09
N TYR A 571 -45.60 -42.38 9.99
CA TYR A 571 -46.69 -42.54 10.96
C TYR A 571 -48.06 -42.72 10.29
N LEU A 572 -48.38 -41.93 9.26
CA LEU A 572 -49.66 -42.03 8.56
C LEU A 572 -49.79 -43.29 7.68
N GLU A 573 -48.70 -43.72 7.03
CA GLU A 573 -48.67 -44.96 6.25
C GLU A 573 -48.83 -46.19 7.15
N THR A 574 -48.10 -46.23 8.27
CA THR A 574 -48.28 -47.31 9.27
C THR A 574 -49.71 -47.33 9.79
N ARG A 575 -50.33 -46.18 10.05
CA ARG A 575 -51.74 -46.11 10.45
C ARG A 575 -52.70 -46.68 9.39
N LYS A 576 -52.54 -46.31 8.11
CA LYS A 576 -53.40 -46.83 7.02
C LYS A 576 -53.23 -48.33 6.81
N VAL A 577 -52.00 -48.84 6.90
CA VAL A 577 -51.72 -50.28 6.82
C VAL A 577 -52.41 -51.02 7.97
N ILE A 578 -52.37 -50.47 9.18
CA ILE A 578 -53.09 -51.02 10.34
C ILE A 578 -54.60 -51.04 10.08
N GLU A 579 -55.19 -49.94 9.60
CA GLU A 579 -56.63 -49.86 9.29
C GLU A 579 -57.07 -50.89 8.22
N VAL A 580 -56.33 -51.02 7.12
CA VAL A 580 -56.61 -52.03 6.07
C VAL A 580 -56.47 -53.44 6.61
N LYS A 581 -55.41 -53.72 7.38
CA LYS A 581 -55.22 -55.03 7.99
C LYS A 581 -56.38 -55.40 8.92
N THR A 582 -56.83 -54.47 9.76
CA THR A 582 -58.00 -54.68 10.62
C THR A 582 -59.28 -54.95 9.82
N SER A 583 -59.47 -54.27 8.69
CA SER A 583 -60.64 -54.47 7.81
C SER A 583 -60.62 -55.84 7.10
N ILE A 584 -59.46 -56.31 6.63
CA ILE A 584 -59.30 -57.64 6.02
C ILE A 584 -59.51 -58.75 7.06
N GLU A 585 -58.98 -58.58 8.27
CA GLU A 585 -59.23 -59.51 9.38
C GLU A 585 -60.73 -59.60 9.73
N GLU A 586 -61.46 -58.48 9.66
CA GLU A 586 -62.91 -58.46 9.88
C GLU A 586 -63.70 -59.12 8.73
N GLN A 587 -63.29 -58.89 7.47
CA GLN A 587 -63.89 -59.54 6.29
C GLN A 587 -63.63 -61.05 6.23
N SER A 588 -62.43 -61.50 6.60
CA SER A 588 -62.12 -62.93 6.66
C SER A 588 -62.92 -63.62 7.76
N ARG A 589 -63.04 -63.01 8.95
CA ARG A 589 -63.93 -63.50 10.03
C ARG A 589 -65.39 -63.61 9.56
N THR A 590 -65.90 -62.63 8.82
CA THR A 590 -67.28 -62.67 8.31
C THR A 590 -67.49 -63.68 7.18
N ARG A 591 -66.51 -63.90 6.29
CA ARG A 591 -66.58 -64.97 5.28
C ARG A 591 -66.58 -66.36 5.90
N VAL A 592 -65.70 -66.63 6.87
CA VAL A 592 -65.70 -67.91 7.61
C VAL A 592 -67.03 -68.12 8.31
N ARG A 593 -67.62 -67.07 8.89
CA ARG A 593 -68.95 -67.14 9.50
C ARG A 593 -70.06 -67.43 8.47
N LYS A 594 -69.96 -66.91 7.25
CA LYS A 594 -70.91 -67.17 6.16
C LYS A 594 -70.75 -68.55 5.52
N SER A 595 -69.53 -69.08 5.36
CA SER A 595 -69.33 -70.45 4.85
C SER A 595 -69.90 -71.48 5.82
N LEU A 596 -69.69 -71.27 7.13
CA LEU A 596 -70.30 -72.10 8.17
C LEU A 596 -71.84 -72.06 8.17
N CYS A 597 -72.47 -70.97 7.72
CA CYS A 597 -73.93 -70.88 7.57
C CYS A 597 -74.45 -71.35 6.19
N GLY A 598 -73.66 -71.21 5.12
CA GLY A 598 -74.08 -71.53 3.74
C GLY A 598 -74.10 -73.03 3.45
N ASP A 599 -73.23 -73.80 4.09
CA ASP A 599 -73.20 -75.26 3.97
C ASP A 599 -74.38 -75.95 4.68
N SER A 600 -75.25 -75.18 5.35
CA SER A 600 -76.47 -75.73 5.98
C SER A 600 -77.73 -75.62 5.10
N LEU A 601 -77.69 -74.99 3.92
CA LEU A 601 -78.86 -74.74 3.06
C LEU A 601 -78.80 -75.38 1.67
N LYS A 602 -77.80 -76.24 1.43
CA LYS A 602 -77.81 -77.23 0.33
C LYS A 602 -77.54 -78.63 0.90
N SER A 603 -78.51 -79.11 1.67
CA SER A 603 -78.86 -80.53 1.78
C SER A 603 -80.37 -80.62 1.91
#